data_AF-A0A3S3RES5-F1
#
_entry.id   AF-A0A3S3RES5-F1
#
_cell.length_a   1.000
_cell.length_b   1.000
_cell.length_c   1.000
_cell.angle_alpha   90.00
_cell.angle_beta   90.00
_cell.angle_gamma   90.00
#
_symmetry.space_group_name_H-M   'P 1'
#
loop_
_entity.id
_entity.type
_entity.pdbx_description
1 polymer ?
#
loop_
_entity_poly.entity_id
_entity_poly.type
_entity_poly.pdbx_seq_one_letter_code
_entity_poly.pdbx_strand_id
1 'polypeptide(L)'
;MFEALRYSKVFQDSTQVHHYFAQIIKEYSEIDKPFTLCLANRVLVDKNDENRVEHEYKQDLKSYYRASVDEVDFKKESDDIVCICNNWVKDVTKAKVSSIIEKIDSD
;
A
#
# COMPACT_ATOMS: atom_id res chain seq x y z
N MET A 1 12.87 -10.06 5.01
CA MET A 1 11.77 -10.07 4.01
C MET A 1 12.23 -10.61 2.66
N PHE A 2 13.31 -10.09 2.07
CA PHE A 2 13.82 -10.50 0.75
C PHE A 2 14.04 -12.02 0.60
N GLU A 3 14.69 -12.66 1.57
CA GLU A 3 14.87 -14.12 1.61
C GLU A 3 13.54 -14.88 1.83
N ALA A 4 12.69 -14.40 2.74
CA ALA A 4 11.44 -15.06 3.10
C ALA A 4 10.46 -15.13 1.92
N LEU A 5 10.43 -14.08 1.09
CA LEU A 5 9.64 -14.04 -0.15
C LEU A 5 10.35 -14.72 -1.33
N ARG A 6 11.51 -15.34 -1.09
CA ARG A 6 12.33 -16.08 -2.07
C ARG A 6 12.85 -15.22 -3.22
N TYR A 7 12.95 -13.90 -3.05
CA TYR A 7 13.43 -13.00 -4.09
C TYR A 7 14.89 -13.24 -4.45
N SER A 8 15.71 -13.66 -3.48
CA SER A 8 17.12 -14.03 -3.67
C SER A 8 17.35 -15.17 -4.68
N LYS A 9 16.31 -15.94 -5.02
CA LYS A 9 16.39 -16.98 -6.05
C LYS A 9 16.32 -16.46 -7.48
N VAL A 10 15.83 -15.23 -7.65
CA VAL A 10 15.49 -14.67 -8.98
C VAL A 10 16.14 -13.31 -9.19
N PHE A 11 16.20 -12.49 -8.15
CA PHE A 11 16.70 -11.12 -8.19
C PHE A 11 18.02 -11.00 -7.46
N GLN A 12 18.92 -10.18 -8.00
CA GLN A 12 20.24 -9.94 -7.41
C GLN A 12 20.18 -9.04 -6.17
N ASP A 13 19.24 -8.09 -6.17
CA ASP A 13 19.07 -7.10 -5.11
C ASP A 13 17.60 -6.64 -5.00
N SER A 14 17.31 -5.82 -3.97
CA SER A 14 15.99 -5.25 -3.74
C SER A 14 15.53 -4.28 -4.83
N THR A 15 16.46 -3.56 -5.44
CA THR A 15 16.15 -2.59 -6.51
C THR A 15 15.50 -3.29 -7.70
N GLN A 16 16.00 -4.46 -8.10
CA GLN A 16 15.39 -5.25 -9.18
C GLN A 16 13.97 -5.73 -8.83
N VAL A 17 13.73 -6.08 -7.57
CA VAL A 17 12.37 -6.44 -7.10
C VAL A 17 11.42 -5.27 -7.25
N HIS A 18 11.80 -4.08 -6.78
CA HIS A 18 10.94 -2.89 -6.85
C HIS A 18 10.61 -2.50 -8.29
N HIS A 19 11.60 -2.53 -9.20
CA HIS A 19 11.38 -2.30 -10.62
C HIS A 19 10.42 -3.32 -11.24
N TYR A 20 10.57 -4.60 -10.89
CA TYR A 20 9.70 -5.65 -11.40
C TYR A 20 8.23 -5.46 -10.95
N PHE A 21 8.01 -5.11 -9.68
CA PHE A 21 6.66 -4.78 -9.19
C PHE A 21 6.07 -3.55 -9.86
N ALA A 22 6.88 -2.52 -10.11
CA ALA A 22 6.43 -1.33 -10.84
C ALA A 22 5.95 -1.67 -12.26
N GLN A 23 6.69 -2.54 -12.95
CA GLN A 23 6.32 -3.01 -14.27
C GLN A 23 5.01 -3.80 -14.24
N ILE A 24 4.87 -4.78 -13.34
CA ILE A 24 3.64 -5.57 -13.20
C ILE A 24 2.44 -4.67 -12.88
N ILE A 25 2.57 -3.79 -11.87
CA ILE A 25 1.48 -2.89 -11.49
C ILE A 25 1.06 -2.03 -12.68
N LYS A 26 2.03 -1.54 -13.47
CA LYS A 26 1.73 -0.78 -14.69
C LYS A 26 0.98 -1.63 -15.72
N GLU A 27 1.50 -2.80 -16.08
CA GLU A 27 0.92 -3.69 -17.10
C GLU A 27 -0.51 -4.12 -16.78
N TYR A 28 -0.79 -4.45 -15.51
CA TYR A 28 -2.11 -4.92 -15.09
C TYR A 28 -3.12 -3.82 -14.76
N SER A 29 -2.66 -2.56 -14.69
CA SER A 29 -3.57 -1.42 -14.53
C SER A 29 -4.04 -0.85 -15.87
N GLU A 30 -3.63 -1.41 -17.01
CA GLU A 30 -4.05 -0.97 -18.34
C GLU A 30 -5.51 -1.34 -18.63
N ILE A 31 -6.23 -0.45 -19.33
CA ILE A 31 -7.69 -0.53 -19.53
C ILE A 31 -8.11 -1.61 -20.54
N ASP A 32 -7.18 -2.08 -21.39
CA ASP A 32 -7.46 -3.00 -22.50
C ASP A 32 -7.07 -4.45 -22.17
N LYS A 33 -7.66 -5.01 -21.11
CA LYS A 33 -7.50 -6.42 -20.72
C LYS A 33 -8.86 -7.13 -20.72
N PRO A 34 -8.92 -8.45 -21.02
CA PRO A 34 -10.18 -9.22 -21.02
C PRO A 34 -10.74 -9.48 -19.62
N PHE A 35 -10.17 -8.87 -18.58
CA PHE A 35 -10.57 -8.98 -17.19
C PHE A 35 -10.44 -7.62 -16.49
N THR A 36 -11.16 -7.43 -15.40
CA THR A 36 -10.89 -6.33 -14.47
C THR A 36 -9.95 -6.84 -13.39
N LEU A 37 -8.79 -6.19 -13.23
CA LEU A 37 -7.97 -6.32 -12.04
C LEU A 37 -7.92 -4.97 -11.30
N CYS A 38 -8.09 -5.02 -9.98
CA CYS A 38 -7.98 -3.86 -9.12
C CYS A 38 -6.74 -4.04 -8.23
N LEU A 39 -5.74 -3.18 -8.42
CA LEU A 39 -4.53 -3.12 -7.59
C LEU A 39 -4.51 -1.75 -6.90
N ALA A 40 -4.36 -1.74 -5.59
CA ALA A 40 -4.33 -0.52 -4.79
C ALA A 40 -3.38 -0.70 -3.62
N ASN A 41 -2.47 0.26 -3.45
CA ASN A 41 -1.50 0.29 -2.35
C ASN A 41 -1.65 1.62 -1.62
N ARG A 42 -1.59 1.58 -0.28
CA ARG A 42 -1.62 2.77 0.56
C ARG A 42 -0.88 2.45 1.85
N VAL A 43 -0.16 3.43 2.37
CA VAL A 43 0.51 3.37 3.67
C VAL A 43 -0.09 4.44 4.55
N LEU A 44 -0.53 4.06 5.74
CA LEU A 44 -0.93 4.98 6.80
C LEU A 44 0.22 5.03 7.80
N VAL A 45 0.70 6.22 8.13
CA VAL A 45 1.81 6.42 9.09
C VAL A 45 1.36 7.38 10.17
N ASP A 46 1.79 7.14 11.40
CA ASP A 46 1.47 8.03 12.51
C ASP A 46 2.14 9.40 12.29
N LYS A 47 1.39 10.48 12.49
CA LYS A 47 1.85 11.85 12.23
C LYS A 47 2.84 12.40 13.27
N ASN A 48 3.20 11.64 14.30
CA ASN A 48 4.22 12.03 15.27
C ASN A 48 5.57 12.28 14.58
N ASP A 49 6.31 13.29 15.06
CA ASP A 49 7.63 13.69 14.53
C ASP A 49 8.65 12.54 14.55
N GLU A 50 8.53 11.60 15.50
CA GLU A 50 9.36 10.38 15.56
C GLU A 50 9.14 9.43 14.37
N ASN A 51 7.98 9.52 13.73
CA ASN A 51 7.56 8.69 12.60
C ASN A 51 7.61 9.46 11.28
N ARG A 52 8.29 10.61 11.23
CA ARG A 52 8.40 11.43 10.03
C ARG A 52 8.98 10.61 8.88
N VAL A 53 8.20 10.48 7.82
CA VAL A 53 8.58 9.68 6.65
C VAL A 53 9.47 10.49 5.73
N GLU A 54 10.65 9.95 5.42
CA GLU A 54 11.59 10.54 4.47
C GLU A 54 10.96 10.74 3.09
N HIS A 55 11.28 11.86 2.45
CA HIS A 55 10.69 12.22 1.16
C HIS A 55 11.00 11.20 0.06
N GLU A 56 12.24 10.70 0.03
CA GLU A 56 12.68 9.68 -0.94
C GLU A 56 11.83 8.41 -0.83
N TYR A 57 11.52 7.96 0.39
CA TYR A 57 10.65 6.81 0.60
C TYR A 57 9.22 7.04 0.07
N LYS A 58 8.66 8.25 0.27
CA LYS A 58 7.34 8.61 -0.31
C LYS A 58 7.40 8.59 -1.85
N GLN A 59 8.49 9.06 -2.44
CA GLN A 59 8.69 9.04 -3.89
C GLN A 59 8.84 7.62 -4.43
N ASP A 60 9.57 6.75 -3.73
CA ASP A 60 9.75 5.35 -4.10
C ASP A 60 8.43 4.58 -4.04
N LEU A 61 7.65 4.76 -2.97
CA LEU A 61 6.32 4.15 -2.84
C LEU A 61 5.38 4.59 -3.98
N LYS A 62 5.40 5.87 -4.33
CA LYS A 62 4.61 6.38 -5.46
C LYS A 62 5.09 5.79 -6.80
N SER A 63 6.40 5.73 -7.01
CA SER A 63 7.00 5.35 -8.29
C SER A 63 6.93 3.84 -8.53
N TYR A 64 7.30 3.02 -7.55
CA TYR A 64 7.35 1.57 -7.69
C TYR A 64 6.01 0.90 -7.41
N TYR A 65 5.18 1.48 -6.54
CA TYR A 65 3.97 0.81 -6.06
C TYR A 65 2.67 1.55 -6.34
N ARG A 66 2.73 2.76 -6.93
CA ARG A 66 1.58 3.67 -7.07
C ARG A 66 0.85 3.91 -5.75
N ALA A 67 1.59 3.86 -4.65
CA ALA A 67 1.03 3.99 -3.32
C ALA A 67 0.94 5.46 -2.89
N SER A 68 -0.09 5.80 -2.11
CA SER A 68 -0.13 7.03 -1.32
C SER A 68 0.38 6.78 0.11
N VAL A 69 0.94 7.81 0.72
CA VAL A 69 1.34 7.82 2.13
C VAL A 69 0.52 8.89 2.82
N ASP A 70 -0.35 8.48 3.74
CA ASP A 70 -1.21 9.38 4.50
C ASP A 70 -0.72 9.41 5.96
N GLU A 71 -0.49 10.60 6.50
CA GLU A 71 -0.13 10.81 7.89
C GLU A 71 -1.41 10.96 8.73
N VAL A 72 -1.57 10.12 9.76
CA VAL A 72 -2.81 10.00 10.56
C VAL A 72 -2.52 10.00 12.06
N ASP A 73 -3.52 10.28 12.89
CA ASP A 73 -3.40 10.21 14.35
C ASP A 73 -4.03 8.92 14.89
N PHE A 74 -3.28 7.82 14.92
CA PHE A 74 -3.85 6.53 15.35
C PHE A 74 -4.38 6.55 16.78
N LYS A 75 -3.87 7.45 17.63
CA LYS A 75 -4.29 7.56 19.04
C LYS A 75 -5.61 8.30 19.21
N LYS A 76 -5.85 9.34 18.41
CA LYS A 76 -7.06 10.18 18.55
C LYS A 76 -8.15 9.89 17.55
N GLU A 77 -7.79 9.31 16.40
CA GLU A 77 -8.67 9.16 15.24
C GLU A 77 -8.85 7.68 14.87
N SER A 78 -8.62 6.73 15.80
CA SER A 78 -8.64 5.28 15.51
C SER A 78 -9.92 4.81 14.80
N ASP A 79 -11.09 5.17 15.31
CA ASP A 79 -12.38 4.76 14.76
C ASP A 79 -12.63 5.37 13.38
N ASP A 80 -12.25 6.64 13.21
CA ASP A 80 -12.35 7.34 11.93
C ASP A 80 -11.40 6.72 10.89
N ILE A 81 -10.18 6.36 11.29
CA ILE A 81 -9.20 5.69 10.42
C ILE A 81 -9.72 4.31 10.00
N VAL A 82 -10.31 3.53 10.91
CA VAL A 82 -10.96 2.25 10.58
C VAL A 82 -12.06 2.45 9.54
N CYS A 83 -12.93 3.44 9.75
CA CYS A 83 -14.01 3.78 8.82
C CYS A 83 -13.47 4.20 7.44
N ILE A 84 -12.52 5.14 7.39
CA ILE A 84 -11.93 5.66 6.16
C ILE A 84 -11.20 4.55 5.39
N CYS A 85 -10.42 3.72 6.07
CA CYS A 85 -9.68 2.62 5.46
C CYS A 85 -10.65 1.58 4.86
N ASN A 86 -11.66 1.16 5.62
CA ASN A 86 -12.64 0.19 5.15
C ASN A 86 -13.49 0.74 4.00
N ASN A 87 -13.88 2.01 4.03
CA ASN A 87 -14.58 2.65 2.91
C ASN A 87 -13.70 2.71 1.65
N TRP A 88 -12.45 3.13 1.78
CA TRP A 88 -11.51 3.15 0.67
C TRP A 88 -11.29 1.74 0.09
N VAL A 89 -11.08 0.72 0.93
CA VAL A 89 -10.93 -0.68 0.49
C VAL A 89 -12.19 -1.17 -0.21
N LYS A 90 -13.37 -0.86 0.35
CA LYS A 90 -14.66 -1.21 -0.26
C LYS A 90 -14.79 -0.59 -1.65
N ASP A 91 -14.41 0.67 -1.82
CA ASP A 91 -14.49 1.35 -3.10
C ASP A 91 -13.54 0.75 -4.14
N VAL A 92 -12.26 0.59 -3.80
CA VAL A 92 -11.25 0.06 -4.74
C VAL A 92 -11.49 -1.41 -5.09
N THR A 93 -12.15 -2.18 -4.21
CA THR A 93 -12.51 -3.58 -4.44
C THR A 93 -13.92 -3.76 -5.02
N LYS A 94 -14.61 -2.68 -5.41
CA LYS A 94 -15.98 -2.73 -5.94
C LYS A 94 -16.94 -3.47 -5.00
N ALA A 95 -16.84 -3.13 -3.72
CA ALA A 95 -17.56 -3.69 -2.58
C ALA A 95 -17.36 -5.20 -2.34
N LYS A 96 -16.33 -5.82 -2.92
CA LYS A 96 -16.00 -7.23 -2.68
C LYS A 96 -15.30 -7.46 -1.34
N VAL A 97 -14.59 -6.44 -0.84
CA VAL A 97 -14.01 -6.44 0.51
C VAL A 97 -14.60 -5.26 1.26
N SER A 98 -15.56 -5.51 2.14
CA SER A 98 -16.28 -4.45 2.87
C SER A 98 -15.59 -4.01 4.15
N SER A 99 -14.71 -4.84 4.70
CA SER A 99 -13.91 -4.57 5.90
C SER A 99 -12.60 -5.33 5.79
N ILE A 100 -11.49 -4.64 6.00
CA ILE A 100 -10.14 -5.23 6.06
C ILE A 100 -9.52 -5.10 7.45
N ILE A 101 -9.95 -4.10 8.23
CA ILE A 101 -9.52 -3.88 9.61
C ILE A 101 -10.75 -3.72 10.50
N GLU A 102 -10.76 -4.40 11.64
CA GLU A 102 -11.86 -4.32 12.60
C GLU A 102 -11.60 -3.28 13.69
N LYS A 103 -10.34 -3.18 14.11
CA LYS A 103 -9.86 -2.24 15.12
C LYS A 103 -8.39 -1.92 14.88
N ILE A 104 -7.96 -0.79 15.41
CA ILE A 104 -6.55 -0.43 15.55
C ILE A 104 -6.22 -0.64 17.01
N ASP A 105 -5.19 -1.42 17.29
CA ASP A 105 -4.76 -1.64 18.66
C ASP A 105 -4.26 -0.31 19.25
N SER A 106 -4.75 0.00 20.45
CA SER A 106 -4.21 1.08 21.28
C SER A 106 -2.99 0.52 22.00
N ASP A 107 -1.81 0.97 21.60
CA ASP A 107 -0.57 0.77 22.37
C ASP A 107 -0.68 1.39 23.78
#